data_AF-A0A2E2BZF1-F1
#
_entry.id   AF-A0A2E2BZF1-F1
#
_cell.length_a   1.000
_cell.length_b   1.000
_cell.length_c   1.000
_cell.angle_alpha   90.00
_cell.angle_beta   90.00
_cell.angle_gamma   90.00
#
_symmetry.space_group_name_H-M   'P 1'
#
loop_
_entity.id
_entity.type
_entity.pdbx_description
1 polymer ?
#
loop_
_entity_poly.entity_id
_entity_poly.type
_entity_poly.pdbx_seq_one_letter_code
_entity_poly.pdbx_strand_id
1 'polypeptide(L)'
;MSILKVYYPDEPQTEPVVSLDETTPMILPFQRARVKKSHSRKQEDWVLKRARTIFLNQQCSDCGSSAVEKLELRDGLLNQKNRLIPGTATVVGFRCHSCDSEWPA
;
A
#
# COMPACT_ATOMS: atom_id res chain seq x y z
N MET A 1 -24.04 3.06 -23.36
CA MET A 1 -25.08 3.12 -22.29
C MET A 1 -25.18 1.72 -21.68
N SER A 2 -24.62 1.50 -20.50
CA SER A 2 -24.61 0.18 -19.84
C SER A 2 -25.92 -0.02 -19.08
N ILE A 3 -26.65 -1.10 -19.39
CA ILE A 3 -27.94 -1.42 -18.78
C ILE A 3 -27.66 -2.38 -17.62
N LEU A 4 -27.40 -1.84 -16.44
CA LEU A 4 -27.29 -2.65 -15.23
C LEU A 4 -28.69 -3.16 -14.84
N LYS A 5 -28.89 -4.48 -14.93
CA LYS A 5 -30.09 -5.13 -14.41
C LYS A 5 -29.88 -5.48 -12.96
N VAL A 6 -30.56 -4.76 -12.07
CA VAL A 6 -30.66 -5.08 -10.65
C VAL A 6 -31.58 -6.29 -10.52
N TYR A 7 -31.08 -7.37 -9.94
CA TYR A 7 -31.87 -8.55 -9.62
C TYR A 7 -32.65 -8.30 -8.33
N TYR A 8 -33.98 -8.40 -8.41
CA TYR A 8 -34.88 -8.46 -7.26
C TYR A 8 -35.59 -9.82 -7.32
N PRO A 9 -35.39 -10.72 -6.35
CA PRO A 9 -36.13 -11.98 -6.30
C PRO A 9 -37.60 -11.73 -5.92
N ASP A 10 -38.52 -12.32 -6.69
CA ASP A 10 -39.97 -12.13 -6.55
C ASP A 10 -40.60 -12.94 -5.39
N GLU A 11 -39.90 -13.93 -4.84
CA GLU A 11 -40.41 -14.75 -3.75
C GLU A 11 -39.41 -14.85 -2.58
N PRO A 12 -39.88 -14.74 -1.32
CA PRO A 12 -39.06 -15.11 -0.18
C PRO A 12 -38.82 -16.61 -0.27
N GLN A 13 -37.58 -17.02 -0.53
CA GLN A 13 -37.20 -18.42 -0.46
C GLN A 13 -37.56 -18.94 0.92
N THR A 14 -38.60 -19.77 1.00
CA THR A 14 -38.92 -20.52 2.21
C THR A 14 -37.89 -21.62 2.30
N GLU A 15 -36.79 -21.34 3.00
CA GLU A 15 -35.81 -22.35 3.33
C GLU A 15 -36.51 -23.49 4.09
N PRO A 16 -36.19 -24.77 3.79
CA PRO A 16 -36.70 -25.87 4.59
C PRO A 16 -36.29 -25.64 6.04
N VAL A 17 -37.27 -25.67 6.95
CA VAL A 17 -37.04 -25.59 8.39
C VAL A 17 -36.20 -26.80 8.78
N VAL A 18 -34.89 -26.63 8.82
CA VAL A 18 -33.97 -27.56 9.45
C VAL A 18 -34.27 -27.48 10.94
N SER A 19 -34.79 -28.57 11.50
CA SER A 19 -34.96 -28.74 12.93
C SER A 19 -33.59 -28.60 13.61
N LEU A 20 -33.37 -27.42 14.17
CA LEU A 20 -32.23 -27.07 15.00
C LEU A 20 -32.37 -27.82 16.33
N ASP A 21 -31.85 -29.05 16.39
CA ASP A 21 -31.43 -29.62 17.67
C ASP A 21 -30.29 -28.74 18.20
N GLU A 22 -30.65 -27.85 19.12
CA GLU A 22 -29.86 -27.07 20.10
C GLU A 22 -28.33 -27.09 19.98
N THR A 23 -27.79 -26.76 18.82
CA THR A 23 -26.38 -26.40 18.66
C THR A 23 -26.36 -24.92 18.34
N THR A 24 -26.34 -24.13 19.42
CA THR A 24 -25.99 -22.71 19.33
C THR A 24 -24.78 -22.58 18.41
N PRO A 25 -24.84 -21.73 17.36
CA PRO A 25 -23.74 -21.63 16.41
C PRO A 25 -22.49 -21.20 17.17
N MET A 26 -21.54 -22.13 17.34
CA MET A 26 -20.31 -21.88 18.06
C MET A 26 -19.42 -21.00 17.17
N ILE A 27 -19.42 -19.69 17.44
CA ILE A 27 -18.52 -18.75 16.78
C ILE A 27 -17.09 -19.09 17.21
N LEU A 28 -16.33 -19.72 16.31
CA LEU A 28 -14.91 -20.00 16.55
C LEU A 28 -14.16 -18.65 16.65
N PRO A 29 -13.46 -18.38 17.75
CA PRO A 29 -12.71 -17.14 17.87
C PRO A 29 -11.54 -17.17 16.89
N PHE A 30 -11.45 -16.15 16.04
CA PHE A 30 -10.24 -15.92 15.26
C PHE A 30 -9.08 -15.75 16.24
N GLN A 31 -8.12 -16.68 16.22
CA GLN A 31 -6.87 -16.51 16.93
C GLN A 31 -6.20 -15.27 16.36
N ARG A 32 -6.28 -14.16 17.10
CA ARG A 32 -5.48 -12.97 16.80
C ARG A 32 -4.04 -13.39 16.97
N ALA A 33 -3.36 -13.68 15.87
CA ALA A 33 -1.92 -13.79 15.87
C ALA A 33 -1.40 -12.55 16.59
N ARG A 34 -0.79 -12.73 17.77
CA ARG A 34 -0.09 -11.64 18.43
C ARG A 34 1.09 -11.32 17.53
N VAL A 35 0.87 -10.42 16.57
CA VAL A 35 1.96 -9.83 15.79
C VAL A 35 2.84 -9.19 16.85
N LYS A 36 3.95 -9.86 17.19
CA LYS A 36 4.99 -9.24 18.00
C LYS A 36 5.37 -8.00 17.21
N LYS A 37 4.93 -6.83 17.67
CA LYS A 37 5.34 -5.54 17.12
C LYS A 37 6.83 -5.39 17.43
N SER A 38 7.65 -6.10 16.68
CA SER A 38 9.08 -5.84 16.54
C SER A 38 9.26 -4.76 15.48
N HIS A 39 8.43 -3.71 15.53
CA HIS A 39 8.79 -2.48 14.84
C HIS A 39 9.84 -1.84 15.73
N SER A 40 11.11 -2.07 15.39
CA SER A 40 12.17 -1.27 15.97
C SER A 40 11.86 0.20 15.64
N ARG A 41 11.96 1.12 16.60
CA ARG A 41 11.78 2.57 16.35
C ARG A 41 12.57 3.07 15.14
N LYS A 42 13.72 2.43 14.86
CA LYS A 42 14.55 2.69 13.67
C LYS A 42 13.79 2.49 12.35
N GLN A 43 12.83 1.57 12.30
CA GLN A 43 12.02 1.28 11.12
C GLN A 43 10.94 2.34 10.86
N GLU A 44 10.46 3.05 11.88
CA GLU A 44 9.53 4.17 11.68
C GLU A 44 10.30 5.43 11.23
N ASP A 45 11.51 5.63 11.77
CA ASP A 45 12.34 6.80 11.46
C ASP A 45 12.77 6.89 9.99
N TRP A 46 13.16 5.77 9.35
CA TRP A 46 13.63 5.84 7.94
C TRP A 46 12.49 6.14 6.96
N VAL A 47 11.28 5.63 7.21
CA VAL A 47 10.11 5.90 6.36
C VAL A 47 9.75 7.39 6.42
N LEU A 48 9.71 7.97 7.62
CA LEU A 48 9.42 9.39 7.80
C LEU A 48 10.50 10.27 7.20
N LYS A 49 11.79 9.93 7.40
CA LYS A 49 12.90 10.65 6.77
C LYS A 49 12.78 10.63 5.25
N ARG A 50 12.55 9.45 4.65
CA ARG A 50 12.34 9.32 3.21
C ARG A 50 11.17 10.17 2.72
N ALA A 51 10.02 10.11 3.39
CA ALA A 51 8.84 10.87 3.01
C ALA A 51 9.12 12.38 3.01
N ARG A 52 9.87 12.87 4.01
CA ARG A 52 10.33 14.27 4.07
C ARG A 52 11.28 14.60 2.92
N THR A 53 12.28 13.75 2.64
CA THR A 53 13.20 13.95 1.52
C THR A 53 12.46 14.05 0.19
N ILE A 54 11.50 13.16 -0.07
CA ILE A 54 10.69 13.22 -1.30
C ILE A 54 9.85 14.50 -1.33
N PHE A 55 9.24 14.87 -0.21
CA PHE A 55 8.41 16.07 -0.13
C PHE A 55 9.19 17.37 -0.39
N LEU A 56 10.39 17.49 0.17
CA LEU A 56 11.24 18.66 -0.01
C LEU A 56 11.76 18.81 -1.45
N ASN A 57 11.78 17.72 -2.22
CA ASN A 57 12.32 17.66 -3.58
C ASN A 57 11.23 17.47 -4.65
N GLN A 58 9.98 17.90 -4.37
CA GLN A 58 8.88 17.80 -5.35
C GLN A 58 8.98 18.79 -6.51
N GLN A 59 9.82 19.82 -6.37
CA GLN A 59 10.02 20.85 -7.38
C GLN A 59 11.50 21.02 -7.67
N CYS A 60 11.82 21.26 -8.94
CA CYS A 60 13.17 21.59 -9.37
C CYS A 60 13.59 22.96 -8.83
N SER A 61 14.78 23.03 -8.23
CA SER A 61 15.38 24.29 -7.75
C SER A 61 15.64 25.31 -8.87
N ASP A 62 15.90 24.82 -10.09
CA ASP A 62 16.41 25.66 -11.18
C ASP A 62 15.28 26.22 -12.04
N CYS A 63 14.28 25.41 -12.35
CA CYS A 63 13.16 25.80 -13.22
C CYS A 63 11.79 25.81 -12.52
N GLY A 64 11.68 25.37 -11.27
CA GLY A 64 10.42 25.30 -10.51
C GLY A 64 9.43 24.23 -10.98
N SER A 65 9.77 23.44 -12.01
CA SER A 65 8.90 22.37 -12.53
C SER A 65 8.69 21.27 -11.49
N SER A 66 7.47 20.73 -11.44
CA SER A 66 7.10 19.55 -10.64
C SER A 66 7.38 18.22 -11.33
N ALA A 67 7.92 18.25 -12.57
CA ALA A 67 8.31 17.06 -13.31
C ALA A 67 9.63 16.47 -12.79
N VAL A 68 9.66 16.09 -11.51
CA VAL A 68 10.85 15.55 -10.83
C VAL A 68 10.75 14.03 -10.71
N GLU A 69 11.75 13.34 -11.23
CA GLU A 69 11.95 11.90 -11.11
C GLU A 69 12.91 11.59 -9.96
N LYS A 70 12.63 10.54 -9.20
CA LYS A 70 13.52 10.02 -8.16
C LYS A 70 14.52 9.06 -8.75
N LEU A 71 15.80 9.24 -8.43
CA LEU A 71 16.86 8.30 -8.75
C LEU A 71 17.01 7.34 -7.57
N GLU A 72 16.74 6.05 -7.81
CA GLU A 72 16.76 5.00 -6.80
C GLU A 72 17.79 3.91 -7.14
N LEU A 73 18.49 3.38 -6.13
CA LEU A 73 19.36 2.21 -6.27
C LEU A 73 18.54 0.92 -6.43
N ARG A 74 19.16 -0.13 -6.96
CA ARG A 74 18.52 -1.46 -7.07
C ARG A 74 18.70 -2.30 -5.80
N ASP A 75 18.64 -1.66 -4.64
CA ASP A 75 18.87 -2.26 -3.31
C ASP A 75 17.58 -2.42 -2.48
N GLY A 76 16.42 -2.19 -3.11
CA GLY A 76 15.13 -2.32 -2.42
C GLY A 76 14.83 -3.74 -1.95
N LEU A 77 13.98 -3.83 -0.94
CA LEU A 77 13.52 -5.09 -0.37
C LEU A 77 12.73 -5.89 -1.42
N LEU A 78 12.91 -7.21 -1.42
CA LEU A 78 12.17 -8.12 -2.27
C LEU A 78 11.01 -8.75 -1.51
N ASN A 79 9.89 -8.97 -2.19
CA ASN A 79 8.79 -9.76 -1.65
C ASN A 79 9.07 -11.27 -1.80
N GLN A 80 8.15 -12.10 -1.29
CA GLN A 80 8.26 -13.57 -1.38
C GLN A 80 8.31 -14.11 -2.84
N LYS A 81 7.95 -13.29 -3.83
CA LYS A 81 8.00 -13.62 -5.26
C LYS A 81 9.23 -13.01 -5.94
N ASN A 82 10.25 -12.59 -5.18
CA ASN A 82 11.45 -11.90 -5.65
C ASN A 82 11.18 -10.63 -6.46
N ARG A 83 10.05 -9.95 -6.23
CA ARG A 83 9.75 -8.65 -6.86
C ARG A 83 10.12 -7.53 -5.91
N LEU A 84 10.68 -6.46 -6.45
CA LEU A 84 11.00 -5.24 -5.72
C LEU A 84 9.75 -4.68 -5.04
N ILE A 85 9.84 -4.39 -3.74
CA ILE A 85 8.80 -3.70 -2.99
C ILE A 85 8.96 -2.20 -3.26
N PRO A 86 7.98 -1.53 -3.89
CA PRO A 86 8.08 -0.12 -4.20
C PRO A 86 8.34 0.75 -2.96
N GLY A 87 9.19 1.76 -3.10
CA GLY A 87 9.50 2.70 -2.02
C GLY A 87 10.46 2.17 -0.96
N THR A 88 11.01 0.97 -1.13
CA THR A 88 12.03 0.41 -0.22
C THR A 88 13.46 0.57 -0.74
N ALA A 89 13.64 0.88 -2.02
CA ALA A 89 14.94 1.17 -2.63
C ALA A 89 15.49 2.51 -2.15
N THR A 90 16.80 2.62 -1.96
CA THR A 90 17.45 3.87 -1.50
C THR A 90 17.34 4.96 -2.56
N VAL A 91 16.80 6.12 -2.18
CA VAL A 91 16.79 7.32 -3.05
C VAL A 91 18.16 7.98 -2.92
N VAL A 92 18.83 8.18 -4.04
CA VAL A 92 20.18 8.79 -4.10
C VAL A 92 20.15 10.22 -4.63
N GLY A 93 19.10 10.58 -5.37
CA GLY A 93 18.96 11.91 -5.94
C GLY A 93 17.66 12.08 -6.71
N PHE A 94 17.59 13.18 -7.43
CA PHE A 94 16.45 13.61 -8.20
C PHE A 94 16.89 14.18 -9.54
N ARG A 95 16.04 14.05 -10.54
CA ARG A 95 16.24 14.61 -11.89
C ARG A 95 15.00 15.34 -12.34
N CYS A 96 15.14 16.54 -12.88
CA CYS A 96 14.04 17.26 -13.51
C CYS A 96 13.89 16.86 -14.98
N HIS A 97 12.72 16.40 -15.41
CA HIS A 97 12.43 16.11 -16.82
C HIS A 97 12.21 17.35 -17.70
N SER A 98 12.09 18.54 -17.10
CA SER A 98 11.85 19.78 -17.87
C SER A 98 13.15 20.49 -18.26
N CYS A 99 14.16 20.47 -17.38
CA CYS A 99 15.44 21.17 -17.60
C CYS A 99 16.67 20.25 -17.47
N ASP A 100 16.46 18.95 -17.23
CA ASP A 100 17.50 17.93 -17.04
C ASP A 100 18.49 18.17 -15.89
N SER A 101 18.22 19.12 -15.00
CA SER A 101 19.01 19.29 -13.77
C SER A 101 18.89 18.09 -12.83
N GLU A 102 20.01 17.68 -12.23
CA GLU A 102 20.11 16.60 -11.26
C GLU A 102 20.69 17.09 -9.93
N TRP A 103 20.20 16.56 -8.81
CA TRP A 103 20.68 16.93 -7.48
C TRP A 103 20.58 15.77 -6.46
N PRO A 104 21.43 15.75 -5.42
CA PRO A 104 21.45 14.68 -4.43
C PRO A 104 20.26 14.76 -3.45
N ALA A 105 19.94 13.62 -2.83
CA ALA A 105 18.86 13.45 -1.86
C ALA A 105 19.26 13.74 -0.40
#